data_AF-A0A0N0PFP6-F1
#
_entry.id   AF-A0A0N0PFP6-F1
#
_cell.length_a   1.000
_cell.length_b   1.000
_cell.length_c   1.000
_cell.angle_alpha   90.00
_cell.angle_beta   90.00
_cell.angle_gamma   90.00
#
_symmetry.space_group_name_H-M   'P 1'
#
loop_
_entity.id
_entity.type
_entity.pdbx_description
1 polymer ?
#
loop_
_entity_poly.entity_id
_entity_poly.type
_entity_poly.pdbx_seq_one_letter_code
_entity_poly.pdbx_strand_id
1 'polypeptide(L)'
;MRDVYISHCEKDFLQKIVTGGRRLDGRNYNESRKLNISFGSEYGSCIVSLGETKVLSQVSCEVVQPKQIRPNEGILFINVEITPIAGQQFEANRQTDLTVYLNRLLEKCYKDSKCIDLESLCIVVEEKVWSLRVDLKVLNHEGNLIECASIATLTSLAHFKRPDVTRSGDKVIIHTLAEKDPIPTVLYQYPVCLTFAIFNE
;
A
#
# COMPACT_ATOMS: atom_id res chain seq x y z
N MET A 1 -6.67 -21.80 0.77
CA MET A 1 -6.16 -21.41 2.10
C MET A 1 -6.17 -22.67 2.93
N ARG A 2 -5.03 -23.12 3.47
CA ARG A 2 -5.06 -24.24 4.42
C ARG A 2 -5.75 -23.74 5.69
N ASP A 3 -6.78 -24.44 6.14
CA ASP A 3 -7.51 -24.04 7.33
C ASP A 3 -6.59 -24.10 8.54
N VAL A 4 -6.51 -22.98 9.27
CA VAL A 4 -5.84 -22.94 10.56
C VAL A 4 -6.84 -23.46 11.58
N TYR A 5 -6.62 -24.68 12.05
CA TYR A 5 -7.44 -25.25 13.11
C TYR A 5 -7.05 -24.63 14.45
N ILE A 6 -8.01 -23.98 15.09
CA ILE A 6 -7.86 -23.43 16.44
C ILE A 6 -8.48 -24.44 17.41
N SER A 7 -7.77 -24.77 18.49
CA SER A 7 -8.31 -25.69 19.50
C SER A 7 -9.45 -25.04 20.29
N HIS A 8 -10.37 -25.86 20.80
CA HIS A 8 -11.46 -25.38 21.64
C HIS A 8 -10.93 -24.66 22.89
N CYS A 9 -9.84 -25.16 23.48
CA CYS A 9 -9.21 -24.54 24.64
C CYS A 9 -8.67 -23.14 24.33
N GLU A 10 -8.01 -22.94 23.19
CA GLU A 10 -7.51 -21.62 22.77
C GLU A 10 -8.66 -20.64 22.53
N LYS A 11 -9.73 -21.09 21.88
CA LYS A 11 -10.90 -20.25 21.61
C LYS A 11 -11.56 -19.79 22.92
N ASP A 12 -11.83 -20.72 23.84
CA ASP A 12 -12.46 -20.41 25.13
C ASP A 12 -11.57 -19.51 26.00
N PHE A 13 -10.25 -19.72 25.94
CA PHE A 13 -9.27 -18.89 26.64
C PHE A 13 -9.22 -17.46 26.09
N LEU A 14 -9.21 -17.30 24.77
CA LEU A 14 -9.23 -16.00 24.11
C LEU A 14 -10.50 -15.23 24.44
N GLN A 15 -11.66 -15.87 24.41
CA GLN A 15 -12.93 -15.24 24.79
C GLN A 15 -12.89 -14.75 26.25
N LYS A 16 -12.46 -15.58 27.20
CA LYS A 16 -12.33 -15.18 28.61
C LYS A 16 -11.39 -14.00 28.83
N ILE A 17 -10.26 -13.96 28.11
CA ILE A 17 -9.30 -12.85 28.19
C ILE A 17 -9.89 -11.56 27.66
N VAL A 18 -10.60 -11.62 26.53
CA VAL A 18 -11.24 -10.45 25.92
C VAL A 18 -12.37 -9.92 26.80
N THR A 19 -13.21 -10.78 27.39
CA THR A 19 -14.21 -10.33 28.38
C THR A 19 -13.54 -9.77 29.64
N GLY A 20 -12.37 -10.29 30.01
CA GLY A 20 -11.59 -9.86 31.16
C GLY A 20 -10.81 -8.55 30.99
N GLY A 21 -10.97 -7.82 29.90
CA GLY A 21 -10.30 -6.52 29.72
C GLY A 21 -8.83 -6.63 29.29
N ARG A 22 -8.37 -7.81 28.84
CA ARG A 22 -6.94 -8.07 28.56
C ARG A 22 -6.71 -8.53 27.11
N ARG A 23 -5.45 -8.48 26.70
CA ARG A 23 -4.94 -9.03 25.43
C ARG A 23 -3.79 -10.00 25.71
N LEU A 24 -3.56 -10.96 24.80
CA LEU A 24 -2.46 -11.93 24.92
C LEU A 24 -1.07 -11.28 25.00
N ASP A 25 -0.88 -10.19 24.28
CA ASP A 25 0.37 -9.44 24.21
C ASP A 25 0.49 -8.35 25.28
N GLY A 26 -0.46 -8.28 26.22
CA GLY A 26 -0.45 -7.33 27.35
C GLY A 26 -0.79 -5.89 27.00
N ARG A 27 -1.10 -5.58 25.74
CA ARG A 27 -1.46 -4.22 25.30
C ARG A 27 -2.88 -3.84 25.72
N ASN A 28 -3.15 -2.53 25.76
CA ASN A 28 -4.51 -2.02 25.93
C ASN A 28 -5.35 -2.20 24.65
N TYR A 29 -6.68 -2.07 24.75
CA TYR A 29 -7.55 -2.19 23.56
C TYR A 29 -7.34 -1.10 22.52
N ASN A 30 -7.01 0.12 22.96
CA ASN A 30 -6.80 1.28 22.09
C ASN A 30 -5.32 1.43 21.67
N GLU A 31 -4.48 0.46 21.99
CA GLU A 31 -3.05 0.53 21.71
C GLU A 31 -2.69 -0.24 20.44
N SER A 32 -2.10 0.45 19.47
CA SER A 32 -1.58 -0.16 18.24
C SER A 32 -0.27 -0.91 18.50
N ARG A 33 0.16 -1.74 17.55
CA ARG A 33 1.49 -2.39 17.66
C ARG A 33 2.55 -1.37 17.31
N LYS A 34 3.79 -1.62 17.76
CA LYS A 34 4.93 -0.79 17.37
C LYS A 34 5.05 -0.74 15.84
N LEU A 35 4.93 0.46 15.29
CA LEU A 35 5.15 0.75 13.89
C LEU A 35 6.63 1.01 13.64
N ASN A 36 7.20 0.34 12.64
CA ASN A 36 8.54 0.61 12.15
C ASN A 36 8.50 0.76 10.63
N ILE A 37 9.14 1.81 10.13
CA ILE A 37 9.22 2.13 8.71
C ILE A 37 10.69 2.16 8.34
N SER A 38 11.08 1.34 7.37
CA SER A 38 12.43 1.31 6.83
C SER A 38 12.39 1.60 5.34
N PHE A 39 13.22 2.55 4.89
CA PHE A 39 13.32 2.91 3.48
C PHE A 39 14.38 2.08 2.78
N GLY A 40 14.14 1.73 1.51
CA GLY A 40 15.13 1.09 0.66
C GLY A 40 16.13 2.10 0.08
N SER A 41 17.07 1.60 -0.72
CA SER A 41 18.04 2.45 -1.42
C SER A 41 17.40 3.32 -2.51
N GLU A 42 16.31 2.83 -3.11
CA GLU A 42 15.59 3.52 -4.19
C GLU A 42 14.40 4.32 -3.66
N TYR A 43 14.12 5.47 -4.30
CA TYR A 43 12.95 6.27 -3.98
C TYR A 43 11.66 5.48 -4.26
N GLY A 44 10.71 5.58 -3.33
CA GLY A 44 9.46 4.81 -3.40
C GLY A 44 9.56 3.35 -2.96
N SER A 45 10.73 2.90 -2.47
CA SER A 45 10.89 1.60 -1.82
C SER A 45 10.78 1.74 -0.30
N CYS A 46 9.89 0.98 0.34
CA CYS A 46 9.81 0.92 1.80
C CYS A 46 9.34 -0.45 2.32
N ILE A 47 9.79 -0.79 3.52
CA ILE A 47 9.31 -1.92 4.31
C ILE A 47 8.65 -1.35 5.56
N VAL A 48 7.37 -1.64 5.72
CA VAL A 48 6.60 -1.26 6.91
C VAL A 48 6.36 -2.50 7.74
N SER A 49 6.66 -2.40 9.04
CA SER A 49 6.43 -3.44 10.03
C SER A 49 5.47 -2.93 11.09
N LEU A 50 4.37 -3.64 11.31
CA LEU A 50 3.41 -3.38 12.39
C LEU A 50 3.45 -4.57 13.35
N GLY A 51 4.34 -4.51 14.34
CA GLY A 51 4.79 -5.69 15.08
C GLY A 51 5.46 -6.69 14.12
N GLU A 52 4.96 -7.92 14.09
CA GLU A 52 5.49 -8.97 13.20
C GLU A 52 4.90 -8.95 11.79
N THR A 53 3.82 -8.21 11.53
CA THR A 53 3.27 -8.07 10.18
C THR A 53 4.17 -7.16 9.36
N LYS A 54 4.66 -7.63 8.21
CA LYS A 54 5.62 -6.92 7.36
C LYS A 54 5.12 -6.84 5.93
N VAL A 55 5.14 -5.64 5.36
CA VAL A 55 4.75 -5.36 3.98
C VAL A 55 5.84 -4.55 3.31
N LEU A 56 6.33 -5.05 2.17
CA LEU A 56 7.18 -4.30 1.25
C LEU A 56 6.28 -3.53 0.29
N SER A 57 6.59 -2.26 0.03
CA SER A 57 5.95 -1.47 -1.01
C SER A 57 7.01 -0.89 -1.93
N GLN A 58 6.72 -0.92 -3.23
CA GLN A 58 7.54 -0.33 -4.27
C GLN A 58 6.65 0.51 -5.18
N VAL A 59 7.07 1.75 -5.43
CA VAL A 59 6.46 2.60 -6.47
C VAL A 59 7.35 2.56 -7.70
N SER A 60 6.72 2.39 -8.86
CA SER A 60 7.34 2.53 -10.18
C SER A 60 6.54 3.52 -11.02
N CYS A 61 7.20 4.17 -11.98
CA CYS A 61 6.56 5.09 -12.91
C CYS A 61 6.91 4.78 -14.35
N GLU A 62 5.94 4.93 -15.24
CA GLU A 62 6.11 4.79 -16.69
C GLU A 62 5.32 5.88 -17.42
N VAL A 63 5.74 6.25 -18.62
CA VAL A 63 4.98 7.17 -19.48
C VAL A 63 4.03 6.37 -20.35
N VAL A 64 2.74 6.67 -20.27
CA VAL A 64 1.68 5.98 -21.02
C VAL A 64 0.72 6.98 -21.64
N GLN A 65 -0.11 6.51 -22.56
CA GLN A 65 -1.22 7.30 -23.07
C GLN A 65 -2.32 7.42 -22.01
N PRO A 66 -2.90 8.62 -21.78
CA PRO A 66 -3.98 8.78 -20.81
C PRO A 66 -5.26 8.06 -21.26
N LYS A 67 -6.20 7.92 -20.32
CA LYS A 67 -7.55 7.40 -20.62
C LYS A 67 -8.36 8.47 -21.36
N GLN A 68 -9.14 8.06 -22.35
CA GLN A 68 -10.00 8.97 -23.14
C GLN A 68 -10.97 9.80 -22.28
N ILE A 69 -11.44 9.25 -21.16
CA ILE A 69 -12.41 9.92 -20.27
C ILE A 69 -11.76 11.09 -19.51
N ARG A 70 -10.47 10.99 -19.19
CA ARG A 70 -9.71 12.01 -18.45
C ARG A 70 -8.32 12.17 -19.06
N PRO A 71 -8.20 12.93 -20.16
CA PRO A 71 -6.95 13.05 -20.90
C PRO A 71 -5.89 13.95 -20.23
N ASN A 72 -6.26 14.69 -19.19
CA ASN A 72 -5.43 15.62 -18.43
C ASN A 72 -4.96 15.06 -17.08
N GLU A 73 -5.28 13.82 -16.75
CA GLU A 73 -4.88 13.17 -15.50
C GLU A 73 -3.94 11.99 -15.77
N GLY A 74 -2.93 11.83 -14.90
CA GLY A 74 -2.12 10.62 -14.80
C GLY A 74 -2.93 9.44 -14.27
N ILE A 75 -2.28 8.27 -14.23
CA ILE A 75 -2.92 7.02 -13.83
C ILE A 75 -2.26 6.48 -12.56
N LEU A 76 -3.06 6.03 -11.60
CA LEU A 76 -2.59 5.30 -10.44
C LEU A 76 -3.06 3.84 -10.52
N PHE A 77 -2.13 2.91 -10.33
CA PHE A 77 -2.40 1.48 -10.16
C PHE A 77 -1.87 1.02 -8.81
N ILE A 78 -2.67 0.26 -8.08
CA ILE A 78 -2.29 -0.35 -6.81
C ILE A 78 -2.49 -1.84 -6.95
N ASN A 79 -1.47 -2.61 -6.61
CA ASN A 79 -1.49 -4.06 -6.70
C ASN A 79 -0.91 -4.66 -5.42
N VAL A 80 -1.68 -5.53 -4.77
CA VAL A 80 -1.29 -6.29 -3.59
C VAL A 80 -1.07 -7.74 -3.98
N GLU A 81 0.14 -8.22 -3.74
CA GLU A 81 0.54 -9.61 -3.92
C GLU A 81 0.76 -10.26 -2.54
N ILE A 82 0.04 -11.37 -2.30
CA ILE A 82 0.25 -12.21 -1.12
C ILE A 82 0.88 -13.51 -1.62
N THR A 83 2.08 -13.81 -1.12
CA THR A 83 2.82 -15.02 -1.49
C THR A 83 2.94 -15.96 -0.30
N PRO A 84 3.31 -17.25 -0.50
CA PRO A 84 3.47 -18.22 0.59
C PRO A 84 4.50 -17.80 1.66
N ILE A 85 5.36 -16.82 1.38
CA ILE A 85 6.26 -16.23 2.40
C ILE A 85 5.49 -15.57 3.54
N ALA A 86 4.29 -15.05 3.27
CA ALA A 86 3.46 -14.36 4.24
C ALA A 86 2.85 -15.32 5.28
N GLY A 87 2.78 -16.61 4.96
CA GLY A 87 2.19 -17.63 5.81
C GLY A 87 1.83 -18.89 5.01
N GLN A 88 1.84 -20.04 5.67
CA GLN A 88 1.59 -21.36 5.07
C GLN A 88 0.16 -21.51 4.50
N GLN A 89 -0.75 -20.66 4.93
CA GLN A 89 -2.13 -20.62 4.47
C GLN A 89 -2.27 -20.02 3.06
N PHE A 90 -1.25 -19.30 2.55
CA PHE A 90 -1.29 -18.66 1.24
C PHE A 90 -0.67 -19.53 0.16
N GLU A 91 -1.32 -19.58 -1.00
CA GLU A 91 -0.83 -20.28 -2.19
C GLU A 91 -0.36 -19.25 -3.22
N ALA A 92 0.78 -19.52 -3.88
CA ALA A 92 1.28 -18.63 -4.92
C ALA A 92 0.28 -18.57 -6.10
N ASN A 93 0.14 -17.37 -6.69
CA ASN A 93 -0.69 -17.11 -7.87
C ASN A 93 -2.20 -17.39 -7.71
N ARG A 94 -2.68 -17.61 -6.49
CA ARG A 94 -4.11 -17.71 -6.20
C ARG A 94 -4.61 -16.39 -5.62
N GLN A 95 -5.49 -15.71 -6.33
CA GLN A 95 -6.20 -14.57 -5.76
C GLN A 95 -7.14 -15.06 -4.66
N THR A 96 -6.86 -14.65 -3.42
CA THR A 96 -7.74 -14.92 -2.28
C THR A 96 -8.74 -13.78 -2.13
N ASP A 97 -9.88 -14.05 -1.47
CA ASP A 97 -10.87 -13.00 -1.17
C ASP A 97 -10.24 -11.84 -0.39
N LEU A 98 -9.28 -12.14 0.50
CA LEU A 98 -8.49 -11.15 1.22
C LEU A 98 -7.68 -10.24 0.27
N THR A 99 -7.01 -10.82 -0.72
CA THR A 99 -6.23 -10.06 -1.72
C THR A 99 -7.13 -9.16 -2.56
N VAL A 100 -8.28 -9.67 -3.01
CA VAL A 100 -9.24 -8.88 -3.81
C VAL A 100 -9.84 -7.75 -2.96
N TYR A 101 -10.19 -8.05 -1.72
CA TYR A 101 -10.70 -7.07 -0.77
C TYR A 101 -9.68 -5.97 -0.47
N LEU A 102 -8.43 -6.32 -0.16
CA LEU A 102 -7.35 -5.37 0.11
C LEU A 102 -7.08 -4.45 -1.08
N ASN A 103 -6.97 -5.01 -2.29
CA ASN A 103 -6.77 -4.22 -3.50
C ASN A 103 -7.89 -3.19 -3.67
N ARG A 104 -9.15 -3.62 -3.62
CA ARG A 104 -10.31 -2.71 -3.76
C ARG A 104 -10.37 -1.67 -2.65
N LEU A 105 -10.04 -2.04 -1.42
CA LEU A 105 -10.05 -1.12 -0.28
C LEU A 105 -8.99 -0.03 -0.44
N LEU A 106 -7.75 -0.40 -0.81
CA LEU A 106 -6.67 0.56 -1.05
C LEU A 106 -6.97 1.43 -2.27
N GLU A 107 -7.51 0.86 -3.35
CA GLU A 107 -7.94 1.66 -4.50
C GLU A 107 -8.97 2.71 -4.10
N LYS A 108 -10.00 2.36 -3.34
CA LYS A 108 -10.97 3.35 -2.82
C LYS A 108 -10.29 4.38 -1.91
N CYS A 109 -9.42 3.93 -1.02
CA CYS A 109 -8.76 4.80 -0.05
C CYS A 109 -7.86 5.85 -0.72
N TYR A 110 -7.12 5.51 -1.76
CA TYR A 110 -6.16 6.43 -2.41
C TYR A 110 -6.71 7.09 -3.68
N LYS A 111 -7.50 6.39 -4.50
CA LYS A 111 -8.08 6.95 -5.74
C LYS A 111 -9.31 7.80 -5.47
N ASP A 112 -10.29 7.28 -4.74
CA ASP A 112 -11.57 7.99 -4.54
C ASP A 112 -11.40 9.18 -3.60
N SER A 113 -10.45 9.11 -2.67
CA SER A 113 -10.10 10.23 -1.80
C SER A 113 -9.38 11.36 -2.54
N LYS A 114 -8.91 11.14 -3.78
CA LYS A 114 -8.10 12.10 -4.54
C LYS A 114 -6.90 12.63 -3.73
N CYS A 115 -6.25 11.75 -2.97
CA CYS A 115 -5.12 12.14 -2.13
C CYS A 115 -3.86 12.51 -2.92
N ILE A 116 -3.72 12.02 -4.16
CA ILE A 116 -2.60 12.29 -5.06
C ILE A 116 -3.03 13.29 -6.12
N ASP A 117 -2.16 14.24 -6.44
CA ASP A 117 -2.38 15.15 -7.56
C ASP A 117 -2.09 14.47 -8.91
N LEU A 118 -3.13 13.86 -9.50
CA LEU A 118 -3.04 13.22 -10.81
C LEU A 118 -2.89 14.22 -11.96
N GLU A 119 -3.29 15.49 -11.79
CA GLU A 119 -3.16 16.49 -12.85
C GLU A 119 -1.69 16.89 -13.04
N SER A 120 -0.92 16.97 -11.93
CA SER A 120 0.54 17.19 -11.98
C SER A 120 1.35 16.10 -12.69
N LEU A 121 0.71 14.94 -12.93
CA LEU A 121 1.30 13.80 -13.62
C LEU A 121 1.10 13.86 -15.14
N CYS A 122 0.33 14.83 -15.65
CA CYS A 122 0.16 15.04 -17.08
C CYS A 122 1.38 15.74 -17.69
N ILE A 123 1.95 15.16 -18.76
CA ILE A 123 3.09 15.75 -19.49
C ILE A 123 2.58 16.49 -20.74
N VAL A 124 1.80 15.78 -21.56
CA VAL A 124 1.14 16.29 -22.76
C VAL A 124 -0.29 15.76 -22.76
N VAL A 125 -1.26 16.67 -22.74
CA VAL A 125 -2.69 16.34 -22.73
C VAL A 125 -3.03 15.44 -23.91
N GLU A 126 -3.84 14.39 -23.68
CA GLU A 126 -4.27 13.38 -24.68
C GLU A 126 -3.16 12.45 -25.24
N GLU A 127 -1.89 12.78 -25.06
CA GLU A 127 -0.77 12.02 -25.65
C GLU A 127 0.04 11.25 -24.59
N LYS A 128 0.55 11.92 -23.55
CA LYS A 128 1.54 11.37 -22.61
C LYS A 128 1.28 11.82 -21.18
N VAL A 129 1.06 10.86 -20.30
CA VAL A 129 0.93 11.06 -18.85
C VAL A 129 1.77 10.05 -18.08
N TRP A 130 2.10 10.37 -16.84
CA TRP A 130 2.71 9.41 -15.93
C TRP A 130 1.67 8.42 -15.41
N SER A 131 2.03 7.14 -15.47
CA SER A 131 1.36 6.04 -14.76
C SER A 131 2.22 5.63 -13.58
N LEU A 132 1.69 5.85 -12.37
CA LEU A 132 2.29 5.39 -11.13
C LEU A 132 1.71 4.03 -10.78
N ARG A 133 2.58 3.06 -10.52
CA ARG A 133 2.20 1.74 -10.06
C ARG A 133 2.82 1.46 -8.69
N VAL A 134 1.95 1.19 -7.72
CA VAL A 134 2.32 0.80 -6.36
C VAL A 134 2.12 -0.71 -6.23
N ASP A 135 3.22 -1.45 -6.13
CA ASP A 135 3.19 -2.88 -5.85
C ASP A 135 3.48 -3.10 -4.37
N LEU A 136 2.60 -3.85 -3.70
CA LEU A 136 2.69 -4.23 -2.30
C LEU A 136 2.91 -5.74 -2.24
N LYS A 137 3.96 -6.16 -1.54
CA LYS A 137 4.27 -7.57 -1.32
C LYS A 137 4.24 -7.87 0.17
N VAL A 138 3.34 -8.76 0.56
CA VAL A 138 3.22 -9.16 1.96
C VAL A 138 4.34 -10.14 2.28
N LEU A 139 5.22 -9.76 3.21
CA LEU A 139 6.37 -10.54 3.63
C LEU A 139 6.05 -11.44 4.83
N ASN A 140 5.24 -10.95 5.77
CA ASN A 140 4.78 -11.72 6.92
C ASN A 140 3.37 -11.27 7.34
N HIS A 141 2.47 -12.21 7.59
CA HIS A 141 1.08 -11.95 7.98
C HIS A 141 0.77 -12.46 9.40
N GLU A 142 0.94 -11.57 10.37
CA GLU A 142 0.62 -11.80 11.80
C GLU A 142 -0.54 -10.90 12.24
N GLY A 143 -1.57 -10.77 11.42
CA GLY A 143 -2.76 -9.95 11.70
C GLY A 143 -2.65 -8.47 11.31
N ASN A 144 -3.79 -7.77 11.30
CA ASN A 144 -3.97 -6.35 10.89
C ASN A 144 -3.17 -5.95 9.62
N LEU A 145 -3.36 -6.72 8.55
CA LEU A 145 -2.68 -6.50 7.27
C LEU A 145 -3.15 -5.24 6.55
N ILE A 146 -4.43 -4.88 6.71
CA ILE A 146 -5.06 -3.72 6.07
C ILE A 146 -4.34 -2.43 6.45
N GLU A 147 -4.18 -2.20 7.76
CA GLU A 147 -3.50 -1.01 8.28
C GLU A 147 -2.03 -0.96 7.85
N CYS A 148 -1.32 -2.09 7.97
CA CYS A 148 0.08 -2.17 7.54
C CYS A 148 0.25 -1.87 6.04
N ALA A 149 -0.62 -2.41 5.19
CA ALA A 149 -0.58 -2.19 3.74
C ALA A 149 -0.95 -0.75 3.37
N SER A 150 -1.92 -0.13 4.06
CA SER A 150 -2.27 1.29 3.88
C SER A 150 -1.09 2.18 4.24
N ILE A 151 -0.48 1.99 5.41
CA ILE A 151 0.70 2.77 5.82
C ILE A 151 1.85 2.58 4.81
N ALA A 152 2.08 1.34 4.35
CA ALA A 152 3.11 1.06 3.34
C ALA A 152 2.85 1.81 2.03
N THR A 153 1.60 1.82 1.55
CA THR A 153 1.19 2.52 0.32
C THR A 153 1.42 4.03 0.44
N LEU A 154 0.97 4.63 1.54
CA LEU A 154 1.15 6.06 1.75
C LEU A 154 2.62 6.43 1.87
N THR A 155 3.37 5.65 2.63
CA THR A 155 4.80 5.87 2.87
C THR A 155 5.60 5.77 1.58
N SER A 156 5.32 4.77 0.74
CA SER A 156 6.03 4.58 -0.52
C SER A 156 5.70 5.69 -1.52
N LEU A 157 4.43 6.12 -1.62
CA LEU A 157 4.02 7.26 -2.44
C LEU A 157 4.66 8.57 -1.98
N ALA A 158 4.71 8.83 -0.67
CA ALA A 158 5.32 10.03 -0.11
C ALA A 158 6.85 10.04 -0.28
N HIS A 159 7.49 8.87 -0.25
CA HIS A 159 8.93 8.71 -0.48
C HIS A 159 9.30 8.76 -1.97
N PHE A 160 8.35 8.43 -2.85
CA PHE A 160 8.60 8.33 -4.28
C PHE A 160 8.85 9.70 -4.93
N LYS A 161 9.88 9.73 -5.78
CA LYS A 161 10.22 10.87 -6.62
C LYS A 161 10.32 10.41 -8.07
N ARG A 162 9.65 11.13 -8.96
CA ARG A 162 9.65 10.86 -10.40
C ARG A 162 10.78 11.63 -11.10
N PRO A 163 11.29 11.14 -12.24
CA PRO A 163 12.26 11.90 -13.03
C PRO A 163 11.64 13.21 -13.57
N ASP A 164 12.49 14.22 -13.75
CA ASP A 164 12.09 15.48 -14.37
C ASP A 164 11.97 15.32 -15.89
N VAL A 165 11.09 16.12 -16.49
CA VAL A 165 10.78 16.08 -17.92
C VAL A 165 10.85 17.47 -18.49
N THR A 166 11.65 17.65 -19.53
CA THR A 166 11.68 18.90 -20.30
C THR A 166 10.95 18.71 -21.62
N ARG A 167 10.06 19.65 -21.94
CA ARG A 167 9.38 19.71 -23.24
C ARG A 167 10.12 20.69 -24.15
N SER A 168 10.61 20.21 -25.29
CA SER A 168 11.20 21.05 -26.33
C SER A 168 10.41 20.90 -27.62
N GLY A 169 9.41 21.78 -27.82
CA GLY A 169 8.43 21.63 -28.90
C GLY A 169 7.60 20.36 -28.71
N ASP A 170 7.58 19.49 -29.72
CA ASP A 170 6.85 18.21 -29.68
C ASP A 170 7.65 17.06 -29.06
N LYS A 171 8.92 17.29 -28.71
CA LYS A 171 9.78 16.26 -28.09
C LYS A 171 9.73 16.35 -26.57
N VAL A 172 9.49 15.19 -25.96
CA VAL A 172 9.51 14.99 -24.51
C VAL A 172 10.83 14.30 -24.14
N ILE A 173 11.67 14.96 -23.35
CA ILE A 173 12.96 14.44 -22.88
C ILE A 173 12.82 14.12 -21.40
N ILE A 174 13.00 12.85 -21.04
CA ILE A 174 13.01 12.37 -19.65
C ILE A 174 14.45 12.41 -19.16
N HIS A 175 14.71 13.18 -18.11
CA HIS A 175 16.04 13.32 -17.54
C HIS A 175 16.35 12.18 -16.58
N THR A 176 17.59 11.73 -16.59
CA THR A 176 18.08 10.78 -15.59
C THR A 176 18.33 11.47 -14.25
N LEU A 177 18.38 10.70 -13.16
CA LEU A 177 18.68 11.19 -11.81
C LEU A 177 20.04 11.90 -11.70
N ALA A 178 20.95 11.66 -12.63
CA ALA A 178 22.27 12.31 -12.68
C ALA A 178 22.23 13.69 -13.36
N GLU A 179 21.26 13.91 -14.25
CA GLU A 179 21.12 15.17 -14.98
C GLU A 179 20.31 16.21 -14.22
N LYS A 180 19.26 15.77 -13.52
CA LYS A 180 18.35 16.64 -12.78
C LYS A 180 17.83 15.96 -11.52
N ASP A 181 17.55 16.78 -10.52
CA ASP A 181 16.90 16.34 -9.29
C ASP A 181 15.49 15.80 -9.57
N PRO A 182 15.13 14.64 -8.99
CA PRO A 182 13.80 14.08 -9.18
C PRO A 182 12.74 14.86 -8.40
N ILE A 183 11.55 14.94 -9.00
CA ILE A 183 10.41 15.71 -8.48
C ILE A 183 9.61 14.83 -7.52
N PRO A 184 9.34 15.27 -6.28
CA PRO A 184 8.51 14.51 -5.35
C PRO A 184 7.05 14.44 -5.83
N THR A 185 6.37 13.38 -5.43
CA THR A 185 4.93 13.24 -5.68
C THR A 185 4.15 14.21 -4.79
N VAL A 186 3.21 14.96 -5.37
CA VAL A 186 2.36 15.88 -4.60
C VAL A 186 1.18 15.11 -4.01
N LEU A 187 1.13 15.10 -2.68
CA LEU A 187 0.03 14.51 -1.90
C LEU A 187 -0.75 15.63 -1.20
N TYR A 188 -2.06 15.69 -1.45
CA TYR A 188 -2.97 16.64 -0.81
C TYR A 188 -3.33 16.22 0.62
N GLN A 189 -3.44 14.92 0.86
CA GLN A 189 -3.81 14.34 2.15
C GLN A 189 -3.18 12.97 2.38
N TYR A 190 -3.18 12.54 3.63
CA TYR A 190 -2.47 11.35 4.11
C TYR A 190 -3.46 10.33 4.71
N PRO A 191 -4.31 9.67 3.90
CA PRO A 191 -5.28 8.73 4.40
C PRO A 191 -4.59 7.45 4.90
N VAL A 192 -5.03 6.96 6.06
CA VAL A 192 -4.58 5.71 6.67
C VAL A 192 -5.80 4.92 7.13
N CYS A 193 -5.80 3.61 6.87
CA CYS A 193 -6.84 2.71 7.35
C CYS A 193 -6.60 2.28 8.81
N LEU A 194 -7.65 2.30 9.63
CA LEU A 194 -7.67 1.72 10.97
C LEU A 194 -8.63 0.55 11.01
N THR A 195 -8.23 -0.55 11.67
CA THR A 195 -9.05 -1.75 11.77
C THR A 195 -9.49 -1.98 13.21
N PHE A 196 -10.80 -2.13 13.40
CA PHE A 196 -11.39 -2.49 14.69
C PHE A 196 -11.93 -3.92 14.62
N ALA A 197 -11.62 -4.72 15.65
CA ALA A 197 -12.20 -6.04 15.82
C ALA A 197 -13.31 -5.95 16.87
N ILE A 198 -14.51 -6.41 16.52
CA ILE A 198 -15.67 -6.42 17.41
C ILE A 198 -15.83 -7.85 17.90
N PHE A 199 -15.86 -8.02 19.22
CA PHE A 199 -16.16 -9.28 19.87
C PHE A 199 -17.55 -9.18 20.48
N ASN A 200 -18.44 -10.11 20.12
CA ASN A 200 -19.73 -10.23 20.77
C ASN A 200 -19.56 -11.00 22.09
N GLU A 201 -20.39 -10.65 23.07
CA GLU A 201 -20.59 -11.47 24.28
C GLU A 201 -21.11 -12.86 23.95
#